data_AF-A0A348UQL2-F1
#
_entry.id   AF-A0A348UQL2-F1
#
_cell.length_a   1.000
_cell.length_b   1.000
_cell.length_c   1.000
_cell.angle_alpha   90.00
_cell.angle_beta   90.00
_cell.angle_gamma   90.00
#
_symmetry.space_group_name_H-M   'P 1'
#
loop_
_entity.id
_entity.type
_entity.pdbx_description
1 polymer ?
#
loop_
_entity_poly.entity_id
_entity_poly.type
_entity_poly.pdbx_seq_one_letter_code
_entity_poly.pdbx_strand_id
1 'polypeptide(L)' 'LSAPFVGPERARPPAESAAAVLRVLDGLSPTQSGGFFNWDGRELPW' A
#
# COMPACT_ATOMS: atom_id res chain seq x y z
N LEU A 1 -15.77 14.76 10.28
CA LEU A 1 -16.15 13.40 10.71
C LEU A 1 -15.33 12.43 9.87
N SER A 2 -14.63 11.46 10.47
CA SER A 2 -13.87 10.46 9.71
C SER A 2 -14.81 9.69 8.78
N ALA A 3 -14.29 9.21 7.64
CA ALA A 3 -15.03 8.24 6.83
C ALA A 3 -15.47 7.05 7.70
N PRO A 4 -16.65 6.45 7.43
CA PRO A 4 -17.11 5.29 8.18
C PRO A 4 -16.09 4.16 8.09
N PHE A 5 -15.81 3.51 9.22
CA PHE A 5 -14.95 2.34 9.25
C PHE A 5 -15.52 1.28 8.31
N VAL A 6 -14.66 0.83 7.41
CA VAL A 6 -14.96 -0.21 6.45
C VAL A 6 -14.62 -1.55 7.09
N GLY A 7 -15.62 -2.42 7.24
CA GLY A 7 -15.45 -3.70 7.91
C GLY A 7 -14.54 -4.68 7.15
N PRO A 8 -14.18 -5.80 7.80
CA PRO A 8 -13.23 -6.78 7.26
C PRO A 8 -13.68 -7.42 5.95
N GLU A 9 -14.97 -7.34 5.59
CA GLU A 9 -15.51 -7.82 4.31
C GLU A 9 -14.89 -7.14 3.08
N ARG A 10 -14.30 -5.95 3.24
CA ARG A 10 -13.57 -5.23 2.19
C ARG A 10 -12.05 -5.31 2.37
N ALA A 11 -11.56 -5.98 3.41
CA ALA A 11 -10.14 -6.18 3.64
C ALA A 11 -9.61 -7.30 2.72
N ARG A 12 -8.40 -7.11 2.21
CA ARG A 12 -7.70 -8.19 1.51
C ARG A 12 -7.21 -9.24 2.50
N PRO A 13 -7.09 -10.51 2.09
CA PRO A 13 -6.35 -11.51 2.84
C PRO A 13 -4.93 -11.01 3.18
N PRO A 14 -4.39 -11.35 4.36
CA PRO A 14 -3.06 -10.90 4.77
C PRO A 14 -1.95 -11.28 3.79
N ALA A 15 -1.98 -12.51 3.27
CA ALA A 15 -0.99 -13.01 2.32
C ALA A 15 -0.99 -12.20 1.00
N GLU A 16 -2.17 -11.82 0.51
CA GLU A 16 -2.30 -11.01 -0.71
C GLU A 16 -1.76 -9.59 -0.48
N SER A 17 -2.04 -9.01 0.69
CA SER A 17 -1.53 -7.68 1.06
C SER A 17 0.00 -7.67 1.15
N ALA A 18 0.59 -8.69 1.80
CA ALA A 18 2.04 -8.82 1.91
C ALA A 18 2.70 -8.98 0.53
N ALA A 19 2.14 -9.83 -0.34
CA ALA A 19 2.65 -10.01 -1.69
C ALA A 19 2.54 -8.73 -2.55
N ALA A 20 1.50 -7.92 -2.37
CA ALA A 20 1.39 -6.63 -3.04
C ALA A 20 2.47 -5.64 -2.58
N VAL A 21 2.70 -5.54 -1.26
CA VAL A 21 3.75 -4.67 -0.69
C VAL A 21 5.14 -5.08 -1.18
N LEU A 22 5.45 -6.38 -1.18
CA LEU A 22 6.74 -6.88 -1.69
C LEU A 22 6.96 -6.50 -3.15
N ARG A 23 5.94 -6.67 -4.01
CA ARG A 23 6.03 -6.25 -5.43
C ARG A 23 6.29 -4.77 -5.62
N VAL A 24 5.74 -3.91 -4.75
CA VAL A 24 6.03 -2.47 -4.79
C VAL A 24 7.50 -2.24 -4.46
N LEU A 25 7.98 -2.81 -3.34
CA LEU A 25 9.37 -2.65 -2.89
C LEU A 25 10.38 -3.12 -3.95
N ASP A 26 10.12 -4.26 -4.61
CA ASP A 26 10.97 -4.81 -5.67
C ASP A 26 11.08 -3.88 -6.90
N GLY A 27 10.09 -3.00 -7.11
CA GLY A 27 10.04 -2.07 -8.25
C GLY A 27 10.55 -0.66 -7.95
N LEU A 28 10.88 -0.34 -6.70
CA LEU A 28 11.36 1.00 -6.33
C LEU A 28 12.84 1.17 -6.64
N SER A 29 13.20 2.39 -7.01
CA SER A 29 14.58 2.81 -7.24
C SER A 29 15.10 3.70 -6.09
N PRO A 30 16.43 3.85 -5.93
CA PRO A 30 17.00 4.67 -4.87
C PRO A 30 16.51 6.13 -4.85
N THR A 31 16.16 6.72 -6.00
CA THR A 31 15.66 8.10 -6.10
C THR A 31 14.27 8.29 -5.49
N GLN A 32 13.55 7.21 -5.21
CA GLN A 32 12.22 7.21 -4.60
C GLN A 32 12.28 7.01 -3.07
N SER A 33 13.49 6.98 -2.49
CA SER A 33 13.68 6.89 -1.04
C SER A 33 13.03 8.08 -0.33
N GLY A 34 12.26 7.82 0.73
CA GLY A 34 11.53 8.84 1.49
C GLY A 34 10.12 9.14 0.95
N GLY A 35 9.71 8.53 -0.16
CA GLY A 35 8.34 8.60 -0.66
C GLY A 35 7.36 7.73 0.15
N PHE A 36 6.07 8.02 0.01
CA PHE A 36 4.99 7.25 0.61
C PHE A 36 4.21 6.54 -0.48
N PHE A 37 4.10 5.20 -0.42
CA PHE A 37 3.51 4.41 -1.48
C PHE A 37 2.37 3.53 -0.97
N ASN A 38 1.32 3.44 -1.77
CA ASN A 38 0.24 2.49 -1.58
C ASN A 38 0.66 1.08 -2.05
N TRP A 39 -0.08 0.05 -1.64
CA TRP A 39 0.18 -1.37 -1.99
C TRP A 39 0.08 -1.68 -3.50
N ASP A 40 -0.51 -0.77 -4.30
CA ASP A 40 -0.57 -0.86 -5.76
C ASP A 40 0.56 -0.10 -6.47
N GLY A 41 1.51 0.44 -5.70
CA GLY A 41 2.67 1.19 -6.20
C GLY A 41 2.39 2.67 -6.48
N ARG A 42 1.17 3.16 -6.25
CA ARG A 42 0.87 4.59 -6.37
C ARG A 42 1.54 5.36 -5.25
N GLU A 43 2.26 6.41 -5.61
CA GLU A 43 2.77 7.37 -4.64
C GLU A 43 1.61 8.18 -4.04
N LEU A 44 1.64 8.37 -2.74
CA LEU A 44 0.66 9.10 -1.95
C LEU A 44 1.31 10.37 -1.39
N PRO A 45 0.53 11.45 -1.21
CA PRO A 45 0.99 12.59 -0.44
C PRO A 45 1.14 12.21 1.05
N TRP A 46 2.09 12.87 1.71
CA TRP A 46 2.21 12.85 3.17
C TRP A 46 1.05 13.57 3.86
#